data_AF-A0A1D1ZHI0-F1
#
_entry.id   AF-A0A1D1ZHI0-F1
#
_cell.length_a   1.000
_cell.length_b   1.000
_cell.length_c   1.000
_cell.angle_alpha   90.00
_cell.angle_beta   90.00
_cell.angle_gamma   90.00
#
_symmetry.space_group_name_H-M   'P 1'
#
loop_
_entity.id
_entity.type
_entity.pdbx_description
1 polymer ?
#
loop_
_entity_poly.entity_id
_entity_poly.type
_entity_poly.pdbx_seq_one_letter_code
_entity_poly.pdbx_strand_id
1 'polypeptide(L)'
;MRNRIVDYNMPYKRCNKWQAAFWYGLVVHFRIYPIIYSLPILLVLQEHTFQHGQNHHLNRWSARRTKISLQNSSAIVADLQTTLLRFTSDPWLHFRNILTKDRLLFGLISGSVFFFWTALFFYLYGWEFLNEALLYHLTRTDPRHNFSIYFYHIYLHHQDEFSVLEKLFAFLPQLMVQVVLISCFSQDLPFCLFVQTVAFVAFNKVITAQYFVWFLSFLPLILPWSNMKLKWEGFTCILVWVGAQVHWLMWGYLLEFKGKNVFIQLWSASIVFLFANVYILVMVIRHHRFTPLFVSSTSEDSNNTKKIE
;
A
#
# COMPACT_ATOMS: atom_id res chain seq x y z
N MET A 1 40.86 15.63 -25.06
CA MET A 1 40.57 14.29 -24.51
C MET A 1 39.10 13.97 -24.76
N ARG A 2 38.83 12.88 -25.48
CA ARG A 2 37.48 12.50 -25.96
C ARG A 2 36.49 12.34 -24.83
N ASN A 3 35.39 13.09 -24.91
CA ASN A 3 34.13 12.79 -24.24
C ASN A 3 33.68 11.39 -24.66
N ARG A 4 33.82 10.39 -23.78
CA ARG A 4 33.06 9.13 -23.91
C ARG A 4 31.62 9.44 -23.57
N ILE A 5 30.84 9.73 -24.59
CA ILE A 5 29.39 9.51 -24.57
C ILE A 5 29.24 8.01 -24.31
N VAL A 6 28.81 7.66 -23.11
CA VAL A 6 28.42 6.28 -22.82
C VAL A 6 27.10 6.07 -23.55
N ASP A 7 27.17 5.45 -24.72
CA ASP A 7 26.01 4.92 -25.44
C ASP A 7 25.34 3.85 -24.57
N TYR A 8 24.35 4.26 -23.78
CA TYR A 8 23.45 3.36 -23.08
C TYR A 8 22.33 2.89 -24.02
N ASN A 9 22.70 2.29 -25.15
CA ASN A 9 21.81 1.40 -25.90
C ASN A 9 21.84 0.01 -25.23
N MET A 10 21.36 -0.05 -23.98
CA MET A 10 20.97 -1.33 -23.40
C MET A 10 19.60 -1.68 -23.99
N PRO A 11 19.46 -2.75 -24.79
CA PRO A 11 18.16 -3.24 -25.19
C PRO A 11 17.42 -3.58 -23.89
N TYR A 12 16.40 -2.79 -23.56
CA TYR A 12 15.57 -3.01 -22.38
C TYR A 12 15.02 -4.44 -22.47
N LYS A 13 15.59 -5.37 -21.68
CA LYS A 13 15.09 -6.73 -21.55
C LYS A 13 13.59 -6.61 -21.26
N ARG A 14 12.77 -7.21 -22.12
CA ARG A 14 11.34 -7.48 -21.85
C ARG A 14 11.23 -7.85 -20.38
N CYS A 15 10.49 -7.05 -19.60
CA CYS A 15 10.23 -7.36 -18.20
C CYS A 15 9.70 -8.80 -18.16
N ASN A 16 10.47 -9.71 -17.57
CA ASN A 16 10.13 -11.12 -17.59
C ASN A 16 9.04 -11.34 -16.53
N LYS A 17 7.77 -11.14 -16.94
CA LYS A 17 6.57 -11.24 -16.09
C LYS A 17 6.56 -12.54 -15.26
N TRP A 18 7.13 -13.61 -15.83
CA TRP A 18 7.33 -14.92 -15.21
C TRP A 18 8.26 -14.86 -13.99
N GLN A 19 9.40 -14.18 -14.13
CA GLN A 19 10.33 -13.98 -13.02
C GLN A 19 9.71 -13.11 -11.94
N ALA A 20 8.99 -12.05 -12.32
CA ALA A 20 8.28 -11.20 -11.35
C ALA A 20 7.24 -12.00 -10.55
N ALA A 21 6.44 -12.86 -11.21
CA ALA A 21 5.46 -13.73 -10.56
C ALA A 21 6.12 -14.72 -9.60
N PHE A 22 7.22 -15.36 -10.02
CA PHE A 22 7.97 -16.30 -9.19
C PHE A 22 8.52 -15.61 -7.94
N TRP A 23 9.22 -14.48 -8.11
CA TRP A 23 9.80 -13.73 -6.99
C TRP A 23 8.72 -13.21 -6.04
N TYR A 24 7.58 -12.77 -6.57
CA TYR A 24 6.47 -12.31 -5.74
C TYR A 24 5.92 -13.44 -4.85
N GLY A 25 5.63 -14.63 -5.43
CA GLY A 25 5.15 -15.80 -4.67
C GLY A 25 6.13 -16.27 -3.60
N LEU A 26 7.43 -16.14 -3.87
CA LEU A 26 8.50 -16.46 -2.91
C LEU A 26 8.62 -15.41 -1.79
N VAL A 27 8.63 -14.11 -2.11
CA VAL A 27 8.84 -13.02 -1.14
C VAL A 27 7.74 -12.95 -0.09
N VAL A 28 6.51 -13.34 -0.43
CA VAL A 28 5.38 -13.49 0.51
C VAL A 28 5.72 -14.40 1.71
N HIS A 29 6.63 -15.35 1.57
CA HIS A 29 7.02 -16.25 2.66
C HIS A 29 8.05 -15.65 3.61
N PHE A 30 8.84 -14.67 3.15
CA PHE A 30 9.85 -14.05 3.99
C PHE A 30 9.22 -13.15 5.04
N ARG A 31 8.10 -12.50 4.70
CA ARG A 31 7.23 -11.69 5.56
C ARG A 31 5.84 -11.69 4.93
N ILE A 32 4.74 -11.69 5.71
CA ILE A 32 3.35 -11.86 5.22
C ILE A 32 2.81 -10.62 4.47
N TYR A 33 3.38 -9.45 4.72
CA TYR A 33 2.93 -8.15 4.18
C TYR A 33 2.89 -8.04 2.65
N PRO A 34 3.69 -8.77 1.84
CA PRO A 34 3.59 -8.72 0.40
C PRO A 34 2.23 -9.16 -0.13
N ILE A 35 1.41 -9.93 0.62
CA ILE A 35 0.08 -10.38 0.15
C ILE A 35 -0.83 -9.18 -0.14
N ILE A 36 -0.80 -8.14 0.69
CA ILE A 36 -1.64 -6.95 0.44
C ILE A 36 -1.25 -6.26 -0.88
N TYR A 37 -0.02 -6.44 -1.37
CA TYR A 37 0.47 -5.85 -2.62
C TYR A 37 0.07 -6.62 -3.88
N SER A 38 -0.64 -7.75 -3.76
CA SER A 38 -1.09 -8.56 -4.91
C SER A 38 -1.94 -7.76 -5.89
N LEU A 39 -2.98 -7.09 -5.38
CA LEU A 39 -3.92 -6.31 -6.18
C LEU A 39 -3.27 -5.14 -6.93
N PRO A 40 -2.49 -4.24 -6.32
CA PRO A 40 -1.85 -3.15 -7.07
C PRO A 40 -0.86 -3.69 -8.12
N ILE A 41 -0.13 -4.77 -7.83
CA ILE A 41 0.77 -5.41 -8.81
C ILE A 41 -0.05 -5.96 -10.00
N LEU A 42 -1.16 -6.63 -9.75
CA LEU A 42 -2.04 -7.13 -10.81
C LEU A 42 -2.63 -5.98 -11.65
N LEU A 43 -3.05 -4.89 -11.02
CA LEU A 43 -3.60 -3.75 -11.75
C LEU A 43 -2.57 -3.09 -12.66
N VAL A 44 -1.32 -2.95 -12.21
CA VAL A 44 -0.20 -2.44 -13.02
C VAL A 44 0.07 -3.30 -14.27
N LEU A 45 -0.19 -4.60 -14.21
CA LEU A 45 -0.01 -5.53 -15.33
C LEU A 45 -1.10 -5.42 -16.43
N GLN A 46 -1.91 -4.35 -16.46
CA GLN A 46 -2.97 -4.18 -17.47
C GLN A 46 -2.42 -4.13 -18.90
N GLU A 47 -3.08 -4.83 -19.82
CA GLU A 47 -2.73 -4.87 -21.25
C GLU A 47 -2.82 -3.51 -21.95
N HIS A 48 -3.63 -2.55 -21.46
CA HIS A 48 -3.65 -1.19 -22.02
C HIS A 48 -2.35 -0.40 -21.76
N THR A 49 -1.56 -0.80 -20.76
CA THR A 49 -0.20 -0.30 -20.52
C THR A 49 0.83 -0.99 -21.40
N PHE A 50 0.43 -2.02 -22.16
CA PHE A 50 1.27 -2.78 -23.08
C PHE A 50 0.50 -3.02 -24.38
N GLN A 51 0.08 -1.94 -25.05
CA GLN A 51 -0.59 -2.06 -26.34
C GLN A 51 0.32 -2.82 -27.32
N HIS A 52 -0.26 -3.77 -28.06
CA HIS A 52 0.48 -4.58 -29.01
C HIS A 52 1.04 -3.68 -30.13
N GLY A 53 2.34 -3.37 -30.06
CA GLY A 53 3.05 -2.50 -31.00
C GLY A 53 3.62 -1.20 -30.40
N GLN A 54 3.26 -0.82 -29.16
CA GLN A 54 3.89 0.30 -28.47
C GLN A 54 4.96 -0.19 -27.49
N ASN A 55 6.18 0.35 -27.61
CA ASN A 55 7.22 0.13 -26.61
C ASN A 55 6.91 1.00 -25.39
N HIS A 56 6.67 0.36 -24.26
CA HIS A 56 6.57 1.03 -22.97
C HIS A 56 7.88 0.82 -22.23
N HIS A 57 8.48 1.92 -21.79
CA HIS A 57 9.72 1.89 -21.04
C HIS A 57 9.44 2.21 -19.57
N LEU A 58 10.24 1.64 -18.67
CA LEU A 58 10.23 2.05 -17.28
C LEU A 58 10.56 3.53 -17.23
N ASN A 59 9.73 4.30 -16.51
CA ASN A 59 9.98 5.70 -16.31
C ASN A 59 11.35 5.86 -15.64
N ARG A 60 12.28 6.59 -16.28
CA ARG A 60 13.58 6.87 -15.69
C ARG A 60 13.38 7.88 -14.56
N TRP A 61 13.11 7.33 -13.38
CA TRP A 61 13.00 7.98 -12.08
C TRP A 61 14.19 8.92 -11.82
N SER A 62 14.05 10.16 -12.31
CA SER A 62 15.04 11.22 -12.14
C SER A 62 14.33 12.47 -11.64
N ALA A 63 14.61 12.85 -10.40
CA ALA A 63 13.98 13.98 -9.71
C ALA A 63 14.10 15.32 -10.47
N ARG A 64 15.06 15.41 -11.42
CA ARG A 64 15.38 16.62 -12.17
C ARG A 64 14.51 16.84 -13.42
N ARG A 65 13.80 15.81 -13.92
CA ARG A 65 13.08 15.87 -15.22
C ARG A 65 11.57 16.14 -15.10
N THR A 66 10.98 15.96 -13.93
CA THR A 66 9.52 16.02 -13.71
C THR A 66 9.08 17.40 -13.22
N LYS A 67 9.31 18.44 -14.03
CA LYS A 67 8.79 19.81 -13.77
C LYS A 67 7.38 20.02 -14.33
N ILE A 68 6.82 19.04 -15.04
CA ILE A 68 5.55 19.16 -15.77
C ILE A 68 4.71 17.89 -15.52
N SER A 69 3.93 17.89 -14.44
CA SER A 69 2.66 17.16 -14.29
C SER A 69 2.18 17.39 -12.86
N LEU A 70 1.59 18.57 -12.63
CA LEU A 70 0.75 18.79 -11.46
C LEU A 70 -0.60 18.17 -11.78
N GLN A 71 -0.77 16.90 -11.45
CA GLN A 71 -2.09 16.30 -11.47
C GLN A 71 -2.83 16.83 -10.23
N ASN A 72 -3.67 17.84 -10.45
CA ASN A 72 -4.44 18.50 -9.39
C ASN A 72 -5.31 17.48 -8.64
N SER A 73 -5.52 17.66 -7.34
CA SER A 73 -6.39 16.80 -6.52
C SER A 73 -7.81 16.62 -7.10
N SER A 74 -8.30 17.59 -7.88
CA SER A 74 -9.55 17.50 -8.63
C SER A 74 -9.55 16.41 -9.71
N ALA A 75 -8.41 16.12 -10.33
CA ALA A 75 -8.27 15.08 -11.35
C ALA A 75 -8.35 13.68 -10.73
N ILE A 76 -7.82 13.48 -9.51
CA ILE A 76 -7.94 12.20 -8.78
C ILE A 76 -9.40 11.94 -8.40
N VAL A 77 -10.11 12.96 -7.91
CA VAL A 77 -11.54 12.84 -7.56
C VAL A 77 -12.38 12.58 -8.81
N ALA A 78 -12.09 13.24 -9.92
CA ALA A 78 -12.77 13.00 -11.19
C ALA A 78 -12.50 11.57 -11.73
N ASP A 79 -11.27 11.07 -11.61
CA ASP A 79 -10.90 9.71 -12.04
C ASP A 79 -11.51 8.62 -11.14
N LEU A 80 -11.61 8.89 -9.83
CA LEU A 80 -12.37 8.06 -8.90
C LEU A 80 -13.85 8.03 -9.23
N GLN A 81 -14.47 9.20 -9.48
CA GLN A 81 -15.87 9.27 -9.84
C GLN A 81 -16.14 8.52 -11.15
N THR A 82 -15.31 8.70 -12.18
CA THR A 82 -15.47 7.97 -13.44
C THR A 82 -15.22 6.47 -13.26
N THR A 83 -14.25 6.05 -12.43
CA THR A 83 -14.00 4.63 -12.14
C THR A 83 -15.17 4.00 -11.39
N LEU A 84 -15.70 4.67 -10.36
CA LEU A 84 -16.86 4.21 -9.61
C LEU A 84 -18.11 4.15 -10.50
N LEU A 85 -18.36 5.18 -11.31
CA LEU A 85 -19.47 5.19 -12.26
C LEU A 85 -19.36 4.05 -13.27
N ARG A 86 -18.16 3.79 -13.82
CA ARG A 86 -17.90 2.67 -14.74
C ARG A 86 -18.10 1.31 -14.07
N PHE A 87 -17.68 1.17 -12.82
CA PHE A 87 -17.88 -0.05 -12.05
C PHE A 87 -19.37 -0.32 -11.80
N THR A 88 -20.14 0.71 -11.48
CA THR A 88 -21.59 0.58 -11.28
C THR A 88 -22.37 0.34 -12.57
N SER A 89 -21.88 0.84 -13.71
CA SER A 89 -22.59 0.72 -14.98
C SER A 89 -22.41 -0.64 -15.66
N ASP A 90 -21.23 -1.27 -15.55
CA ASP A 90 -20.97 -2.59 -16.13
C ASP A 90 -19.90 -3.37 -15.32
N PRO A 91 -20.29 -4.00 -14.21
CA PRO A 91 -19.36 -4.77 -13.38
C PRO A 91 -18.80 -6.00 -14.10
N TRP A 92 -19.55 -6.55 -15.07
CA TRP A 92 -19.13 -7.72 -15.84
C TRP A 92 -17.99 -7.40 -16.81
N LEU A 93 -18.08 -6.28 -17.52
CA LEU A 93 -16.98 -5.79 -18.38
C LEU A 93 -15.73 -5.47 -17.56
N HIS A 94 -15.89 -4.87 -16.37
CA HIS A 94 -14.76 -4.59 -15.48
C HIS A 94 -14.09 -5.88 -15.00
N PHE A 95 -14.88 -6.88 -14.57
CA PHE A 95 -14.38 -8.19 -14.17
C PHE A 95 -13.64 -8.89 -15.31
N ARG A 96 -14.20 -8.86 -16.53
CA ARG A 96 -13.54 -9.39 -17.73
C ARG A 96 -12.22 -8.68 -18.03
N ASN A 97 -12.16 -7.36 -17.83
CA ASN A 97 -10.93 -6.58 -18.00
C ASN A 97 -9.88 -6.87 -16.90
N ILE A 98 -10.30 -7.36 -15.74
CA ILE A 98 -9.39 -7.87 -14.70
C ILE A 98 -8.78 -9.22 -15.10
N LEU A 99 -9.54 -10.09 -15.77
CA LEU A 99 -9.12 -11.43 -16.18
C LEU A 99 -8.33 -11.45 -17.50
N THR A 100 -7.22 -10.71 -17.58
CA THR A 100 -6.31 -10.82 -18.72
C THR A 100 -5.42 -12.07 -18.61
N LYS A 101 -4.91 -12.55 -19.75
CA LYS A 101 -4.02 -13.72 -19.77
C LYS A 101 -2.80 -13.51 -18.89
N ASP A 102 -2.17 -12.34 -18.98
CA ASP A 102 -0.99 -11.99 -18.19
C ASP A 102 -1.27 -11.96 -16.68
N ARG A 103 -2.42 -11.44 -16.26
CA ARG A 103 -2.81 -11.36 -14.83
C ARG A 103 -3.13 -12.74 -14.27
N LEU A 104 -3.89 -13.54 -15.02
CA LEU A 104 -4.18 -14.92 -14.64
C LEU A 104 -2.91 -15.73 -14.50
N LEU A 105 -1.99 -15.57 -15.43
CA LEU A 105 -0.74 -16.29 -15.47
C LEU A 105 0.22 -15.87 -14.36
N PHE A 106 0.30 -14.57 -14.09
CA PHE A 106 1.01 -14.04 -12.92
C PHE A 106 0.43 -14.61 -11.62
N GLY A 107 -0.90 -14.60 -11.49
CA GLY A 107 -1.60 -15.13 -10.32
C GLY A 107 -1.39 -16.64 -10.15
N LEU A 108 -1.45 -17.42 -11.23
CA LEU A 108 -1.23 -18.86 -11.20
C LEU A 108 0.21 -19.20 -10.78
N ILE A 109 1.21 -18.50 -11.30
CA ILE A 109 2.61 -18.80 -10.96
C ILE A 109 2.95 -18.35 -9.55
N SER A 110 2.59 -17.11 -9.19
CA SER A 110 2.83 -16.63 -7.83
C SER A 110 2.08 -17.47 -6.80
N GLY A 111 0.81 -17.83 -7.09
CA GLY A 111 0.01 -18.74 -6.29
C GLY A 111 0.63 -20.14 -6.19
N SER A 112 1.10 -20.72 -7.29
CA SER A 112 1.76 -22.04 -7.28
C SER A 112 3.02 -22.05 -6.44
N VAL A 113 3.87 -21.03 -6.57
CA VAL A 113 5.05 -20.87 -5.71
C VAL A 113 4.64 -20.71 -4.25
N PHE A 114 3.60 -19.90 -3.99
CA PHE A 114 3.10 -19.70 -2.63
C PHE A 114 2.63 -21.01 -1.99
N PHE A 115 1.75 -21.75 -2.66
CA PHE A 115 1.21 -23.01 -2.16
C PHE A 115 2.28 -24.09 -2.05
N PHE A 116 3.25 -24.13 -2.97
CA PHE A 116 4.37 -25.06 -2.87
C PHE A 116 5.17 -24.87 -1.58
N TRP A 117 5.57 -23.63 -1.26
CA TRP A 117 6.33 -23.35 -0.04
C TRP A 117 5.48 -23.55 1.21
N THR A 118 4.21 -23.16 1.18
CA THR A 118 3.27 -23.43 2.28
C THR A 118 3.12 -24.94 2.52
N ALA A 119 2.97 -25.75 1.48
CA ALA A 119 2.87 -27.20 1.58
C ALA A 119 4.17 -27.84 2.07
N LEU A 120 5.33 -27.35 1.60
CA LEU A 120 6.64 -27.81 2.06
C LEU A 120 6.82 -27.54 3.57
N PHE A 121 6.53 -26.34 4.04
CA PHE A 121 6.67 -26.01 5.46
C PHE A 121 5.60 -26.66 6.32
N PHE A 122 4.39 -26.87 5.80
CA PHE A 122 3.38 -27.70 6.47
C PHE A 122 3.84 -29.16 6.59
N TYR A 123 4.51 -29.71 5.57
CA TYR A 123 5.08 -31.05 5.66
C TYR A 123 6.19 -31.13 6.73
N LEU A 124 7.01 -30.10 6.88
CA LEU A 124 8.13 -30.06 7.85
C LEU A 124 7.67 -29.79 9.29
N TYR A 125 6.68 -28.92 9.49
CA TYR A 125 6.32 -28.34 10.79
C TYR A 125 4.84 -28.53 11.17
N GLY A 126 4.03 -29.12 10.31
CA GLY A 126 2.64 -29.44 10.56
C GLY A 126 1.74 -28.21 10.78
N TRP A 127 0.71 -28.41 11.62
CA TRP A 127 -0.31 -27.41 11.93
C TRP A 127 0.23 -26.18 12.66
N GLU A 128 1.30 -26.33 13.44
CA GLU A 128 1.93 -25.21 14.16
C GLU A 128 2.42 -24.14 13.19
N PHE A 129 3.10 -24.55 12.11
CA PHE A 129 3.50 -23.62 11.06
C PHE A 129 2.29 -22.93 10.43
N LEU A 130 1.27 -23.69 10.01
CA LEU A 130 0.13 -23.10 9.32
C LEU A 130 -0.64 -22.13 10.21
N ASN A 131 -0.77 -22.46 11.50
CA ASN A 131 -1.38 -21.58 12.48
C ASN A 131 -0.54 -20.31 12.67
N GLU A 132 0.71 -20.43 13.11
CA GLU A 132 1.54 -19.28 13.48
C GLU A 132 1.93 -18.41 12.28
N ALA A 133 2.18 -19.01 11.12
CA ALA A 133 2.62 -18.28 9.94
C ALA A 133 1.47 -17.63 9.16
N LEU A 134 0.24 -18.16 9.22
CA LEU A 134 -0.87 -17.69 8.38
C LEU A 134 -2.17 -17.46 9.16
N LEU A 135 -2.73 -18.51 9.78
CA LEU A 135 -4.11 -18.45 10.30
C LEU A 135 -4.25 -17.57 11.54
N TYR A 136 -3.26 -17.58 12.42
CA TYR A 136 -3.24 -16.80 13.66
C TYR A 136 -3.42 -15.31 13.36
N HIS A 137 -2.86 -14.79 12.27
CA HIS A 137 -2.98 -13.38 11.92
C HIS A 137 -4.39 -12.94 11.52
N LEU A 138 -5.24 -13.87 11.06
CA LEU A 138 -6.64 -13.59 10.73
C LEU A 138 -7.51 -13.51 11.99
N THR A 139 -7.27 -14.41 12.94
CA THR A 139 -8.05 -14.53 14.18
C THR A 139 -7.52 -13.66 15.30
N ARG A 140 -6.25 -13.20 15.23
CA ARG A 140 -5.58 -12.44 16.28
C ARG A 140 -6.43 -11.31 16.83
N THR A 141 -6.56 -11.28 18.14
CA THR A 141 -7.15 -10.22 18.95
C THR A 141 -6.10 -9.83 19.99
N ASP A 142 -5.88 -8.53 20.14
CA ASP A 142 -4.89 -8.02 21.07
C ASP A 142 -5.54 -6.91 21.90
N PRO A 143 -6.02 -7.21 23.12
CA PRO A 143 -6.69 -6.21 23.97
C PRO A 143 -5.68 -5.27 24.65
N ARG A 144 -4.40 -5.66 24.74
CA ARG A 144 -3.34 -4.87 25.37
C ARG A 144 -2.39 -4.33 24.32
N HIS A 145 -1.68 -3.25 24.64
CA HIS A 145 -0.65 -2.67 23.76
C HIS A 145 -1.09 -2.44 22.30
N ASN A 146 -2.40 -2.22 22.10
CA ASN A 146 -3.03 -2.12 20.79
C ASN A 146 -3.49 -0.68 20.57
N PHE A 147 -2.82 0.02 19.66
CA PHE A 147 -3.12 1.42 19.32
C PHE A 147 -4.46 1.59 18.60
N SER A 148 -5.08 0.50 18.16
CA SER A 148 -6.31 0.52 17.41
C SER A 148 -7.50 1.02 18.23
N ILE A 149 -8.45 1.69 17.58
CA ILE A 149 -9.73 2.08 18.21
C ILE A 149 -10.54 0.87 18.70
N TYR A 150 -10.26 -0.31 18.14
CA TYR A 150 -10.95 -1.55 18.47
C TYR A 150 -10.46 -2.18 19.78
N PHE A 151 -9.33 -1.77 20.35
CA PHE A 151 -8.77 -2.44 21.54
C PHE A 151 -9.77 -2.47 22.71
N TYR A 152 -10.49 -1.38 22.94
CA TYR A 152 -11.39 -1.28 24.08
C TYR A 152 -12.60 -2.20 23.92
N HIS A 153 -13.15 -2.26 22.71
CA HIS A 153 -14.18 -3.22 22.37
C HIS A 153 -13.70 -4.66 22.53
N ILE A 154 -12.47 -4.94 22.07
CA ILE A 154 -11.85 -6.27 22.19
C ILE A 154 -11.61 -6.65 23.65
N TYR A 155 -11.21 -5.69 24.48
CA TYR A 155 -11.01 -5.87 25.91
C TYR A 155 -12.30 -6.24 26.63
N LEU A 156 -13.41 -5.55 26.34
CA LEU A 156 -14.70 -5.82 26.98
C LEU A 156 -15.27 -7.19 26.61
N HIS A 157 -15.03 -7.66 25.37
CA HIS A 157 -15.52 -8.94 24.86
C HIS A 157 -14.43 -10.02 24.84
N HIS A 158 -13.43 -9.95 25.73
CA HIS A 158 -12.32 -10.92 25.70
C HIS A 158 -12.77 -12.37 25.97
N GLN A 159 -13.88 -12.56 26.67
CA GLN A 159 -14.44 -13.87 27.00
C GLN A 159 -15.49 -14.37 26.00
N ASP A 160 -16.03 -13.47 25.16
CA ASP A 160 -17.10 -13.77 24.22
C ASP A 160 -16.54 -13.90 22.80
N GLU A 161 -17.10 -14.82 22.01
CA GLU A 161 -16.76 -14.89 20.60
C GLU A 161 -17.33 -13.67 19.86
N PHE A 162 -16.48 -12.93 19.13
CA PHE A 162 -16.96 -11.87 18.25
C PHE A 162 -17.95 -12.43 17.24
N SER A 163 -19.10 -11.76 17.17
CA SER A 163 -20.09 -11.98 16.13
C SER A 163 -19.49 -11.73 14.74
N VAL A 164 -20.06 -12.37 13.72
CA VAL A 164 -19.67 -12.15 12.33
C VAL A 164 -19.84 -10.68 11.94
N LEU A 165 -20.85 -10.01 12.50
CA LEU A 165 -21.14 -8.60 12.23
C LEU A 165 -20.05 -7.67 12.78
N GLU A 166 -19.53 -7.92 13.99
CA GLU A 166 -18.43 -7.13 14.56
C GLU A 166 -17.13 -7.30 13.75
N LYS A 167 -16.83 -8.54 13.35
CA LYS A 167 -15.69 -8.82 12.45
C LYS A 167 -15.85 -8.06 11.12
N LEU A 168 -17.06 -7.99 10.58
CA LEU A 168 -17.35 -7.25 9.36
C LEU A 168 -17.18 -5.74 9.55
N PHE A 169 -17.64 -5.16 10.67
CA PHE A 169 -17.47 -3.73 10.96
C PHE A 169 -16.00 -3.32 11.16
N ALA A 170 -15.16 -4.21 11.67
CA ALA A 170 -13.73 -3.97 11.76
C ALA A 170 -13.02 -4.11 10.40
N PHE A 171 -13.50 -5.01 9.54
CA PHE A 171 -12.86 -5.33 8.26
C PHE A 171 -13.29 -4.40 7.11
N LEU A 172 -14.56 -4.02 7.05
CA LEU A 172 -15.14 -3.31 5.91
C LEU A 172 -14.51 -1.92 5.67
N PRO A 173 -14.34 -1.04 6.68
CA PRO A 173 -13.67 0.24 6.48
C PRO A 173 -12.24 0.07 5.96
N GLN A 174 -11.51 -0.90 6.51
CA GLN A 174 -10.16 -1.23 6.06
C GLN A 174 -10.17 -1.66 4.59
N LEU A 175 -11.03 -2.61 4.20
CA LEU A 175 -11.14 -3.08 2.82
C LEU A 175 -11.54 -1.94 1.86
N MET A 176 -12.50 -1.11 2.23
CA MET A 176 -12.96 0.02 1.39
C MET A 176 -11.82 0.99 1.09
N VAL A 177 -11.07 1.41 2.12
CA VAL A 177 -9.93 2.33 1.94
C VAL A 177 -8.84 1.68 1.08
N GLN A 178 -8.58 0.38 1.26
CA GLN A 178 -7.61 -0.35 0.43
C GLN A 178 -8.01 -0.32 -1.05
N VAL A 179 -9.26 -0.68 -1.37
CA VAL A 179 -9.76 -0.69 -2.76
C VAL A 179 -9.65 0.69 -3.39
N VAL A 180 -10.10 1.74 -2.68
CA VAL A 180 -10.04 3.13 -3.18
C VAL A 180 -8.59 3.55 -3.48
N LEU A 181 -7.66 3.34 -2.56
CA LEU A 181 -6.26 3.74 -2.74
C LEU A 181 -5.58 2.99 -3.89
N ILE A 182 -5.84 1.68 -4.00
CA ILE A 182 -5.30 0.84 -5.08
C ILE A 182 -5.81 1.30 -6.44
N SER A 183 -7.11 1.58 -6.56
CA SER A 183 -7.71 2.10 -7.80
C SER A 183 -7.11 3.44 -8.21
N CYS A 184 -6.87 4.36 -7.26
CA CYS A 184 -6.27 5.66 -7.53
C CYS A 184 -4.80 5.61 -7.94
N PHE A 185 -4.00 4.79 -7.24
CA PHE A 185 -2.55 4.95 -7.23
C PHE A 185 -1.80 3.76 -7.83
N SER A 186 -2.47 2.67 -8.23
CA SER A 186 -1.79 1.47 -8.75
C SER A 186 -0.72 1.77 -9.80
N GLN A 187 -0.96 2.72 -10.70
CA GLN A 187 -0.03 3.13 -11.75
C GLN A 187 1.29 3.74 -11.23
N ASP A 188 1.31 4.32 -10.03
CA ASP A 188 2.50 4.75 -9.29
C ASP A 188 2.77 3.74 -8.17
N LEU A 189 3.34 2.59 -8.53
CA LEU A 189 3.42 1.43 -7.67
C LEU A 189 4.09 1.72 -6.30
N PRO A 190 5.30 2.32 -6.20
CA PRO A 190 5.91 2.59 -4.90
C PRO A 190 5.06 3.48 -4.00
N PHE A 191 4.42 4.50 -4.57
CA PHE A 191 3.51 5.35 -3.83
C PHE A 191 2.26 4.59 -3.39
N CYS A 192 1.68 3.78 -4.27
CA CYS A 192 0.56 2.90 -3.96
C CYS A 192 0.87 1.98 -2.78
N LEU A 193 2.02 1.29 -2.81
CA LEU A 193 2.44 0.39 -1.72
C LEU A 193 2.60 1.15 -0.39
N PHE A 194 3.14 2.37 -0.42
CA PHE A 194 3.25 3.22 0.77
C PHE A 194 1.87 3.58 1.34
N VAL A 195 1.00 4.22 0.55
CA VAL A 195 -0.32 4.68 1.04
C VAL A 195 -1.20 3.50 1.48
N GLN A 196 -1.10 2.39 0.76
CA GLN A 196 -1.76 1.15 1.10
C GLN A 196 -1.30 0.60 2.45
N THR A 197 0.01 0.59 2.71
CA THR A 197 0.57 0.11 3.98
C THR A 197 0.18 1.00 5.15
N VAL A 198 0.25 2.33 4.98
CA VAL A 198 -0.18 3.29 6.01
C VAL A 198 -1.66 3.09 6.35
N ALA A 199 -2.52 3.00 5.33
CA ALA A 199 -3.94 2.76 5.53
C ALA A 199 -4.24 1.38 6.13
N PHE A 200 -3.51 0.34 5.69
CA PHE A 200 -3.68 -1.01 6.22
C PHE A 200 -3.41 -1.05 7.72
N VAL A 201 -2.34 -0.37 8.17
CA VAL A 201 -1.99 -0.26 9.58
C VAL A 201 -3.01 0.60 10.33
N ALA A 202 -3.33 1.81 9.84
CA ALA A 202 -4.21 2.75 10.53
C ALA A 202 -5.62 2.18 10.79
N PHE A 203 -6.15 1.40 9.85
CA PHE A 203 -7.48 0.80 9.95
C PHE A 203 -7.46 -0.66 10.45
N ASN A 204 -6.32 -1.18 10.91
CA ASN A 204 -6.25 -2.55 11.41
C ASN A 204 -6.91 -2.69 12.79
N LYS A 205 -7.55 -3.85 13.05
CA LYS A 205 -8.05 -4.22 14.38
C LYS A 205 -6.97 -4.35 15.46
N VAL A 206 -5.75 -4.72 15.05
CA VAL A 206 -4.60 -4.90 15.93
C VAL A 206 -3.45 -4.08 15.38
N ILE A 207 -3.03 -3.07 16.13
CA ILE A 207 -1.92 -2.19 15.78
C ILE A 207 -0.89 -2.24 16.89
N THR A 208 0.31 -2.72 16.56
CA THR A 208 1.48 -2.72 17.45
C THR A 208 2.55 -1.80 16.89
N ALA A 209 3.46 -1.31 17.74
CA ALA A 209 4.52 -0.39 17.32
C ALA A 209 5.44 -0.96 16.21
N GLN A 210 5.56 -2.30 16.13
CA GLN A 210 6.33 -2.98 15.09
C GLN A 210 5.82 -2.67 13.68
N TYR A 211 4.52 -2.39 13.52
CA TYR A 211 3.92 -2.13 12.21
C TYR A 211 4.41 -0.82 11.60
N PHE A 212 4.90 0.12 12.40
CA PHE A 212 5.36 1.42 11.91
C PHE A 212 6.57 1.31 11.00
N VAL A 213 7.41 0.30 11.23
CA VAL A 213 8.57 0.00 10.36
C VAL A 213 8.13 -0.33 8.94
N TRP A 214 6.92 -0.87 8.73
CA TRP A 214 6.47 -1.32 7.42
C TRP A 214 6.35 -0.15 6.44
N PHE A 215 5.61 0.90 6.81
CA PHE A 215 5.47 2.07 5.93
C PHE A 215 6.68 3.00 5.99
N LEU A 216 7.41 3.07 7.12
CA LEU A 216 8.66 3.84 7.20
C LEU A 216 9.72 3.31 6.22
N SER A 217 9.71 2.01 5.92
CA SER A 217 10.61 1.41 4.92
C SER A 217 10.36 1.91 3.49
N PHE A 218 9.14 2.35 3.18
CA PHE A 218 8.79 2.94 1.88
C PHE A 218 9.01 4.45 1.82
N LEU A 219 9.19 5.12 2.96
CA LEU A 219 9.33 6.57 3.03
C LEU A 219 10.52 7.09 2.20
N PRO A 220 11.74 6.49 2.26
CA PRO A 220 12.86 6.93 1.41
C PRO A 220 12.57 6.80 -0.09
N LEU A 221 11.71 5.85 -0.47
CA LEU A 221 11.30 5.67 -1.86
C LEU A 221 10.38 6.81 -2.26
N ILE A 222 9.35 7.17 -1.49
CA ILE A 222 8.37 8.16 -1.96
C ILE A 222 8.79 9.62 -1.77
N LEU A 223 9.70 9.92 -0.83
CA LEU A 223 10.10 11.30 -0.50
C LEU A 223 10.62 12.15 -1.68
N PRO A 224 11.45 11.65 -2.61
CA PRO A 224 11.93 12.43 -3.75
C PRO A 224 10.83 12.96 -4.66
N TRP A 225 9.64 12.35 -4.61
CA TRP A 225 8.46 12.72 -5.40
C TRP A 225 7.44 13.54 -4.62
N SER A 226 7.77 13.97 -3.40
CA SER A 226 6.93 14.86 -2.61
C SER A 226 7.26 16.33 -2.87
N ASN A 227 6.21 17.15 -3.03
CA ASN A 227 6.26 18.61 -2.98
C ASN A 227 6.32 19.16 -1.55
N MET A 228 6.14 18.31 -0.56
CA MET A 228 5.97 18.75 0.82
C MET A 228 7.24 19.44 1.30
N LYS A 229 7.10 20.69 1.76
CA LYS A 229 8.23 21.40 2.32
C LYS A 229 8.51 20.84 3.71
N LEU A 230 9.75 20.43 3.96
CA LEU A 230 10.14 19.94 5.28
C LEU A 230 9.93 21.02 6.36
N LYS A 231 10.19 22.29 5.99
CA LYS A 231 9.89 23.44 6.84
C LYS A 231 8.37 23.56 7.00
N TRP A 232 7.91 23.44 8.24
CA TRP A 232 6.50 23.45 8.67
C TRP A 232 5.70 22.21 8.28
N GLU A 233 5.41 21.94 7.01
CA GLU A 233 4.45 20.87 6.64
C GLU A 233 4.94 19.48 7.06
N GLY A 234 6.17 19.13 6.64
CA GLY A 234 6.79 17.86 7.02
C GLY A 234 7.07 17.78 8.53
N PHE A 235 7.56 18.86 9.12
CA PHE A 235 7.82 18.93 10.57
C PHE A 235 6.54 18.76 11.40
N THR A 236 5.43 19.39 11.00
CA THR A 236 4.12 19.21 11.63
C THR A 236 3.65 17.77 11.51
N CYS A 237 3.81 17.12 10.35
CA CYS A 237 3.46 15.70 10.22
C CYS A 237 4.26 14.83 11.20
N ILE A 238 5.56 15.08 11.35
CA ILE A 238 6.42 14.37 12.31
C ILE A 238 5.95 14.62 13.75
N LEU A 239 5.71 15.88 14.11
CA LEU A 239 5.24 16.23 15.46
C LEU A 239 3.88 15.62 15.78
N VAL A 240 2.93 15.66 14.85
CA VAL A 240 1.60 15.04 15.01
C VAL A 240 1.75 13.53 15.19
N TRP A 241 2.58 12.87 14.37
CA TRP A 241 2.79 11.43 14.43
C TRP A 241 3.45 10.98 15.74
N VAL A 242 4.54 11.63 16.14
CA VAL A 242 5.27 11.33 17.37
C VAL A 242 4.43 11.70 18.58
N GLY A 243 3.77 12.87 18.56
CA GLY A 243 2.91 13.35 19.63
C GLY A 243 1.74 12.41 19.91
N ALA A 244 1.09 11.89 18.87
CA ALA A 244 0.01 10.90 19.02
C ALA A 244 0.50 9.60 19.68
N GLN A 245 1.70 9.12 19.33
CA GLN A 245 2.29 7.93 19.95
C GLN A 245 2.65 8.18 21.42
N VAL A 246 3.35 9.28 21.72
CA VAL A 246 3.73 9.63 23.10
C VAL A 246 2.49 9.81 23.97
N HIS A 247 1.45 10.47 23.44
CA HIS A 247 0.17 10.61 24.13
C HIS A 247 -0.47 9.26 24.44
N TRP A 248 -0.52 8.35 23.47
CA TRP A 248 -1.06 7.00 23.68
C TRP A 248 -0.22 6.20 24.70
N LEU A 249 1.11 6.24 24.56
CA LEU A 249 2.05 5.54 25.45
C LEU A 249 1.95 6.02 26.90
N MET A 250 1.69 7.31 27.12
CA MET A 250 1.49 7.87 28.45
C MET A 250 0.27 7.22 29.15
N TRP A 251 -0.86 7.10 28.46
CA TRP A 251 -2.04 6.41 28.98
C TRP A 251 -1.81 4.91 29.15
N GLY A 252 -1.15 4.26 28.18
CA GLY A 252 -0.79 2.85 28.26
C GLY A 252 0.11 2.55 29.47
N TYR A 253 1.05 3.45 29.78
CA TYR A 253 1.90 3.34 30.97
C TYR A 253 1.10 3.44 32.27
N LEU A 254 0.18 4.41 32.38
CA LEU A 254 -0.67 4.56 33.55
C LEU A 254 -1.57 3.35 33.78
N LEU A 255 -2.07 2.75 32.70
CA LEU A 255 -2.89 1.54 32.76
C LEU A 255 -2.07 0.32 33.18
N GLU A 256 -1.02 -0.02 32.43
CA GLU A 256 -0.31 -1.31 32.55
C GLU A 256 0.68 -1.32 33.71
N PHE A 257 1.40 -0.22 33.97
CA PHE A 257 2.46 -0.18 34.98
C PHE A 257 2.04 0.48 36.29
N LYS A 258 1.06 1.41 36.24
CA LYS A 258 0.55 2.07 37.46
C LYS A 258 -0.80 1.55 37.91
N GLY A 259 -1.43 0.63 37.18
CA GLY A 259 -2.71 0.01 37.53
C GLY A 259 -3.86 1.01 37.63
N LYS A 260 -3.76 2.18 37.00
CA LYS A 260 -4.84 3.19 37.02
C LYS A 260 -5.90 2.84 36.00
N ASN A 261 -7.16 2.95 36.39
CA ASN A 261 -8.30 2.74 35.50
C ASN A 261 -8.45 3.92 34.51
N VAL A 262 -7.71 3.89 33.40
CA VAL A 262 -7.69 4.93 32.36
C VAL A 262 -8.14 4.43 30.98
N PHE A 263 -8.97 3.39 30.94
CA PHE A 263 -9.39 2.75 29.68
C PHE A 263 -10.06 3.72 28.69
N ILE A 264 -10.91 4.63 29.16
CA ILE A 264 -11.60 5.60 28.30
C ILE A 264 -10.64 6.66 27.73
N GLN A 265 -9.66 7.09 28.51
CA GLN A 265 -8.63 8.02 28.08
C GLN A 265 -7.70 7.35 27.06
N LEU A 266 -7.33 6.08 27.29
CA LEU A 266 -6.56 5.29 26.35
C LEU A 266 -7.33 5.06 25.04
N TRP A 267 -8.63 4.77 25.10
CA TRP A 267 -9.51 4.67 23.94
C TRP A 267 -9.60 5.97 23.15
N SER A 268 -9.80 7.10 23.85
CA SER A 268 -9.74 8.43 23.25
C SER A 268 -8.39 8.69 22.58
N ALA A 269 -7.28 8.24 23.18
CA ALA A 269 -5.96 8.35 22.59
C ALA A 269 -5.80 7.50 21.33
N SER A 270 -6.42 6.31 21.25
CA SER A 270 -6.47 5.49 20.02
C SER A 270 -7.23 6.20 18.89
N ILE A 271 -8.30 6.93 19.20
CA ILE A 271 -9.04 7.74 18.22
C ILE A 271 -8.15 8.88 17.71
N VAL A 272 -7.47 9.60 18.60
CA VAL A 272 -6.50 10.65 18.22
C VAL A 272 -5.38 10.07 17.35
N PHE A 273 -4.89 8.87 17.69
CA PHE A 273 -3.88 8.17 16.92
C PHE A 273 -4.36 7.82 15.50
N LEU A 274 -5.61 7.35 15.36
CA LEU A 274 -6.22 7.13 14.04
C LEU A 274 -6.28 8.43 13.23
N PHE A 275 -6.80 9.52 13.82
CA PHE A 275 -6.87 10.83 13.15
C PHE A 275 -5.49 11.34 12.74
N ALA A 276 -4.46 11.16 13.57
CA ALA A 276 -3.09 11.54 13.25
C ALA A 276 -2.58 10.77 12.02
N ASN A 277 -2.79 9.46 11.95
CA ASN A 277 -2.37 8.66 10.80
C ASN A 277 -3.14 9.02 9.52
N VAL A 278 -4.46 9.25 9.62
CA VAL A 278 -5.28 9.70 8.47
C VAL A 278 -4.85 11.09 8.00
N TYR A 279 -4.58 12.02 8.91
CA TYR A 279 -4.08 13.36 8.59
C TYR A 279 -2.75 13.29 7.82
N ILE A 280 -1.79 12.49 8.29
CA ILE A 280 -0.49 12.29 7.63
C ILE A 280 -0.68 11.67 6.25
N LEU A 281 -1.53 10.64 6.14
CA LEU A 281 -1.84 9.99 4.87
C LEU A 281 -2.40 11.00 3.86
N VAL A 282 -3.36 11.83 4.27
CA VAL A 282 -3.94 12.89 3.43
C VAL A 282 -2.89 13.93 3.05
N MET A 283 -2.04 14.36 3.99
CA MET A 283 -0.96 15.32 3.73
C MET A 283 0.03 14.80 2.70
N VAL A 284 0.45 13.54 2.82
CA VAL A 284 1.35 12.88 1.86
C VAL A 284 0.69 12.78 0.49
N ILE A 285 -0.58 12.36 0.40
CA ILE A 285 -1.34 12.29 -0.85
C ILE A 285 -1.44 13.67 -1.53
N ARG A 286 -1.78 14.72 -0.76
CA ARG A 286 -1.93 16.08 -1.31
C ARG A 286 -0.65 16.66 -1.86
N HIS A 287 0.50 16.27 -1.31
CA HIS A 287 1.80 16.77 -1.73
C HIS A 287 2.54 15.80 -2.67
N HIS A 288 1.96 14.66 -3.01
CA HIS A 288 2.59 13.70 -3.90
C HIS A 288 2.56 14.17 -5.36
N ARG A 289 3.67 13.98 -6.08
CA ARG A 289 3.71 14.11 -7.54
C ARG A 289 3.56 12.73 -8.17
N PHE A 290 2.37 12.47 -8.70
CA PHE A 290 2.07 11.23 -9.39
C PHE A 290 3.11 10.94 -10.50
N THR A 291 3.78 9.79 -10.38
CA THR A 291 4.83 9.37 -11.30
C THR A 291 4.54 7.93 -11.75
N PRO A 292 3.92 7.73 -12.92
CA PRO A 292 3.57 6.39 -13.37
C PRO A 292 4.83 5.56 -13.60
N LEU A 293 4.76 4.27 -13.25
CA LEU A 293 5.85 3.31 -13.39
C LEU A 293 6.23 3.10 -14.87
N PHE A 294 5.24 3.11 -15.75
CA PHE A 294 5.40 2.94 -17.20
C PHE A 294 4.97 4.20 -17.95
N VAL A 295 5.73 4.58 -18.97
CA VAL A 295 5.42 5.71 -19.87
C VAL A 295 5.34 5.20 -21.32
N SER A 296 4.37 5.67 -22.10
CA SER A 296 4.28 5.36 -23.53
C SER A 296 5.23 6.23 -24.35
N SER A 297 5.95 5.61 -25.29
CA SER A 297 6.96 6.27 -26.14
C SER A 297 6.38 7.43 -26.98
N THR A 298 5.07 7.46 -27.25
CA THR A 298 4.42 8.55 -28.02
C THR A 298 4.45 9.90 -27.30
N SER A 299 4.67 9.92 -25.98
CA SER A 299 4.67 11.14 -25.19
C SER A 299 6.03 11.86 -25.13
N GLU A 300 7.14 11.19 -25.47
CA GLU A 300 8.46 11.84 -25.54
C GLU A 300 8.66 12.63 -26.84
N ASP A 301 8.11 12.15 -27.97
CA ASP A 301 8.32 12.78 -29.28
C ASP A 301 7.62 14.13 -29.45
N SER A 302 6.48 14.35 -28.77
CA SER A 302 5.73 15.63 -28.84
C SER A 302 6.40 16.78 -28.08
N ASN A 303 7.28 16.48 -27.11
CA ASN A 303 8.04 17.49 -26.39
C ASN A 303 9.38 17.83 -27.05
N ASN A 304 9.91 16.97 -27.91
CA ASN A 304 11.11 17.29 -28.69
C ASN A 304 10.81 18.14 -29.93
N THR A 305 9.59 18.08 -30.48
CA THR A 305 9.20 18.90 -31.64
C THR A 305 9.01 20.38 -31.28
N LYS A 306 8.68 20.73 -30.03
CA LYS A 306 8.55 22.14 -29.58
C LYS A 306 9.87 22.84 -29.26
N LYS A 307 11.03 22.20 -29.47
CA LYS A 307 12.36 22.78 -29.24
C LYS A 307 13.11 23.12 -30.52
N ILE A 308 12.49 22.96 -31.70
CA ILE A 308 13.12 23.15 -33.01
C ILE A 308 12.47 24.30 -33.81
N GLU A 309 11.52 25.06 -33.25
CA GLU A 309 11.07 26.33 -33.86
C GLU A 309 11.63 27.55 -33.13
#